data_AF-A0A7C3TRK0-F1
#
_entry.id   AF-A0A7C3TRK0-F1
#
_cell.length_a   1.000
_cell.length_b   1.000
_cell.length_c   1.000
_cell.angle_alpha   90.00
_cell.angle_beta   90.00
_cell.angle_gamma   90.00
#
_symmetry.space_group_name_H-M   'P 1'
#
loop_
_entity.id
_entity.type
_entity.pdbx_description
1 polymer ?
#
loop_
_entity_poly.entity_id
_entity_poly.type
_entity_poly.pdbx_seq_one_letter_code
_entity_poly.pdbx_strand_id
1 'polypeptide(L)'
;VIPVEFSELEKTEGQVVAKKILKPIAELENKSEAGFINIFADNDGIARVAPLTIGGRQSFALKIVQKYLGKNISYGFDKIIINFVGPPKTFTTISFADVYNKRVNFNFSDKIVLIGATAPDLHDNFFVPTSQDSPMPGVEVHASAIQTLLTRNFLTRQSNGGVVITIFILAIMTAFILYYFRFATATIISAAFFIGYLFFSVYFFDKGIILNLVYPFLAVALTYLSMTIMFYFSEGLERKRIKSLFSKYVSKDVVEEILKKTKADEINLMGELKEVSVLFADIRGFTSMSEKMKPHDVVAMLNKYLGALTEIVYQNKGTVDKYMGDCIMAIFGAPIEDKDHALNAARAAVKMRDKISSMQKNSKKKVMMGIGINSGEAVIGNMGSTERVDYTAIGDTVNISSRLCSKAKGGQILISEETYNKIRGKIKARNMGEILVKGKAKPIRIYNVIDVE
;
A
#
# COMPACT_ATOMS: atom_id res chain seq x y z
N VAL A 1 51.43 37.80 -8.90
CA VAL A 1 51.63 36.56 -8.13
C VAL A 1 52.01 35.50 -9.13
N ILE A 2 52.99 34.65 -8.83
CA ILE A 2 53.48 33.64 -9.77
C ILE A 2 52.97 32.26 -9.36
N PRO A 3 52.56 31.41 -10.32
CA PRO A 3 52.16 30.04 -10.05
C PRO A 3 53.35 29.19 -9.59
N VAL A 4 53.07 28.28 -8.67
CA VAL A 4 54.00 27.23 -8.23
C VAL A 4 53.26 25.90 -8.32
N GLU A 5 53.89 24.89 -8.90
CA GLU A 5 53.25 23.58 -9.04
C GLU A 5 53.94 22.56 -8.15
N PHE A 6 53.15 21.80 -7.41
CA PHE A 6 53.62 20.64 -6.66
C PHE A 6 53.63 19.43 -7.57
N SER A 7 54.83 18.96 -7.93
CA SER A 7 54.99 17.82 -8.85
C SER A 7 54.92 16.47 -8.13
N GLU A 8 55.19 16.45 -6.82
CA GLU A 8 55.01 15.27 -5.96
C GLU A 8 54.34 15.70 -4.66
N LEU A 9 53.29 14.98 -4.28
CA LEU A 9 52.54 15.17 -3.04
C LEU A 9 52.66 13.92 -2.18
N GLU A 10 52.99 14.09 -0.91
CA GLU A 10 53.07 13.00 0.06
C GLU A 10 52.03 13.26 1.16
N LYS A 11 51.38 12.19 1.62
CA LYS A 11 50.40 12.27 2.71
C LYS A 11 51.08 11.82 4.00
N THR A 12 51.45 12.78 4.85
CA THR A 12 52.11 12.54 6.13
C THR A 12 51.16 12.97 7.25
N GLU A 13 50.84 12.08 8.20
CA GLU A 13 49.97 12.37 9.36
C GLU A 13 48.62 13.04 9.01
N GLY A 14 48.02 12.66 7.89
CA GLY A 14 46.72 13.18 7.45
C GLY A 14 46.78 14.56 6.75
N GLN A 15 47.95 15.19 6.66
CA GLN A 15 48.18 16.40 5.86
C GLN A 15 48.85 16.05 4.54
N VAL A 16 48.45 16.72 3.46
CA VAL A 16 49.11 16.62 2.17
C VAL A 16 50.23 17.65 2.15
N VAL A 17 51.47 17.19 1.93
CA VAL A 17 52.67 18.03 1.89
C VAL A 17 53.34 17.87 0.53
N ALA A 18 53.84 18.98 -0.03
CA ALA A 18 54.55 18.97 -1.30
C ALA A 18 55.99 18.47 -1.11
N LYS A 19 56.33 17.37 -1.78
CA LYS A 19 57.66 16.74 -1.77
C LYS A 19 58.60 17.37 -2.79
N LYS A 20 58.08 17.76 -3.94
CA LYS A 20 58.84 18.43 -5.00
C LYS A 20 58.03 19.57 -5.60
N ILE A 21 58.70 20.68 -5.87
CA ILE A 21 58.10 21.96 -6.20
C ILE A 21 58.77 22.52 -7.45
N LEU A 22 57.99 22.74 -8.50
CA LEU A 22 58.41 23.44 -9.69
C LEU A 22 58.42 24.94 -9.39
N LYS A 23 59.63 25.51 -9.33
CA LYS A 23 59.85 26.92 -9.02
C LYS A 23 59.79 27.79 -10.29
N PRO A 24 59.43 29.08 -10.14
CA PRO A 24 59.55 30.05 -11.22
C PRO A 24 61.00 30.23 -11.68
N ILE A 25 61.17 30.80 -12.88
CA ILE A 25 62.49 31.29 -13.33
C ILE A 25 63.05 32.32 -12.33
N ALA A 26 64.35 32.25 -12.07
CA ALA A 26 65.02 32.99 -10.98
C ALA A 26 64.82 34.51 -11.05
N GLU A 27 64.70 35.07 -12.26
CA GLU A 27 64.46 36.50 -12.51
C GLU A 27 63.13 37.00 -11.93
N LEU A 28 62.14 36.12 -11.82
CA LEU A 28 60.81 36.44 -11.34
C LEU A 28 60.59 36.06 -9.87
N GLU A 29 61.35 35.10 -9.34
CA GLU A 29 61.25 34.60 -7.95
C GLU A 29 61.49 35.72 -6.93
N ASN A 30 62.47 36.61 -7.16
CA ASN A 30 62.84 37.67 -6.22
C ASN A 30 61.91 38.91 -6.24
N LYS A 31 61.05 39.04 -7.25
CA LYS A 31 60.21 40.24 -7.45
C LYS A 31 58.72 39.98 -7.22
N SER A 32 58.34 38.76 -6.88
CA SER A 32 56.94 38.35 -6.86
C SER A 32 56.60 37.42 -5.71
N GLU A 33 55.37 37.55 -5.20
CA GLU A 33 54.77 36.53 -4.36
C GLU A 33 54.41 35.30 -5.17
N ALA A 34 54.51 34.13 -4.55
CA ALA A 34 54.22 32.84 -5.14
C ALA A 34 53.03 32.16 -4.44
N GLY A 35 52.20 31.45 -5.22
CA GLY A 35 51.10 30.64 -4.70
C GLY A 35 50.90 29.40 -5.56
N PHE A 36 50.45 28.30 -4.94
CA PHE A 36 50.36 27.03 -5.64
C PHE A 36 49.12 26.91 -6.54
N ILE A 37 49.22 26.21 -7.68
CA ILE A 37 48.13 26.12 -8.69
C ILE A 37 47.45 24.76 -8.80
N ASN A 38 47.91 23.73 -8.07
CA ASN A 38 47.35 22.38 -8.17
C ASN A 38 45.83 22.37 -7.97
N ILE A 39 45.11 21.83 -8.97
CA ILE A 39 43.67 21.58 -8.95
C ILE A 39 43.46 20.08 -8.72
N PHE A 40 42.55 19.76 -7.81
CA PHE A 40 42.22 18.38 -7.46
C PHE A 40 40.79 18.09 -7.91
N ALA A 41 40.65 17.13 -8.83
CA ALA A 41 39.35 16.56 -9.16
C ALA A 41 38.86 15.66 -8.03
N ASP A 42 37.55 15.62 -7.83
CA ASP A 42 36.91 14.62 -6.99
C ASP A 42 37.04 13.22 -7.64
N ASN A 43 36.61 12.16 -6.93
CA ASN A 43 36.69 10.78 -7.44
C ASN A 43 35.94 10.54 -8.77
N ASP A 44 35.02 11.43 -9.14
CA ASP A 44 34.28 11.40 -10.40
C ASP A 44 34.95 12.21 -11.52
N GLY A 45 36.18 12.70 -11.30
CA GLY A 45 36.94 13.46 -12.29
C GLY A 45 36.54 14.93 -12.39
N ILE A 46 35.59 15.41 -11.58
CA ILE A 46 35.10 16.79 -11.64
C ILE A 46 35.78 17.64 -10.55
N ALA A 47 36.37 18.76 -10.95
CA ALA A 47 37.01 19.71 -10.04
C ALA A 47 35.97 20.65 -9.41
N ARG A 48 35.75 20.50 -8.10
CA ARG A 48 34.79 21.33 -7.33
C ARG A 48 35.42 22.10 -6.18
N VAL A 49 36.57 21.63 -5.69
CA VAL A 49 37.16 22.10 -4.45
C VAL A 49 38.53 22.73 -4.74
N ALA A 50 38.71 23.96 -4.27
CA ALA A 50 40.01 24.63 -4.27
C ALA A 50 40.60 24.61 -2.86
N PRO A 51 41.76 23.98 -2.64
CA PRO A 51 42.49 24.16 -1.39
C PRO A 51 43.03 25.59 -1.30
N LEU A 52 42.91 26.20 -0.12
CA LEU A 52 43.45 27.52 0.18
C LEU A 52 44.87 27.44 0.75
N THR A 53 45.16 26.35 1.46
CA THR A 53 46.45 26.08 2.10
C THR A 53 46.82 24.61 1.96
N ILE A 54 48.08 24.33 1.59
CA ILE A 54 48.66 22.98 1.55
C ILE A 54 50.05 23.06 2.18
N GLY A 55 50.30 22.29 3.24
CA GLY A 55 51.59 22.29 3.94
C GLY A 55 52.07 23.69 4.36
N GLY A 56 51.15 24.56 4.80
CA GLY A 56 51.45 25.96 5.18
C GLY A 56 51.64 26.94 4.02
N ARG A 57 51.63 26.49 2.75
CA ARG A 57 51.72 27.35 1.57
C ARG A 57 50.33 27.76 1.10
N GLN A 58 50.15 29.04 0.76
CA GLN A 58 48.89 29.59 0.28
C GLN A 58 48.69 29.30 -1.22
N SER A 59 47.43 29.12 -1.61
CA SER A 59 47.06 28.92 -3.00
C SER A 59 47.23 30.18 -3.84
N PHE A 60 47.41 29.99 -5.15
CA PHE A 60 47.53 31.05 -6.13
C PHE A 60 46.34 32.01 -6.07
N ALA A 61 45.12 31.47 -5.99
CA ALA A 61 43.89 32.24 -5.85
C ALA A 61 43.88 33.09 -4.57
N LEU A 62 44.22 32.52 -3.41
CA LEU A 62 44.24 33.24 -2.14
C LEU A 62 45.27 34.38 -2.16
N LYS A 63 46.47 34.14 -2.69
CA LYS A 63 47.53 35.15 -2.82
C LYS A 63 47.13 36.32 -3.70
N ILE A 64 46.47 36.05 -4.83
CA ILE A 64 45.97 37.11 -5.71
C ILE A 64 44.94 37.98 -4.98
N VAL A 65 44.00 37.37 -4.27
CA VAL A 65 42.97 38.10 -3.53
C VAL A 65 43.56 38.96 -2.42
N GLN A 66 44.51 38.43 -1.64
CA GLN A 66 45.20 39.19 -0.59
C GLN A 66 45.95 40.40 -1.16
N LYS A 67 46.65 40.21 -2.28
CA LYS A 67 47.38 41.28 -2.97
C LYS A 67 46.45 42.33 -3.57
N TYR A 68 45.36 41.91 -4.20
CA TYR A 68 44.37 42.81 -4.79
C TYR A 68 43.65 43.67 -3.73
N LEU A 69 43.31 43.08 -2.59
CA LEU A 69 42.67 43.80 -1.47
C LEU A 69 43.66 44.55 -0.57
N GLY A 70 44.97 44.37 -0.77
CA GLY A 70 46.02 44.96 0.06
C GLY A 70 46.00 44.49 1.52
N LYS A 71 45.41 43.32 1.82
CA LYS A 71 45.24 42.80 3.18
C LYS A 71 45.49 41.30 3.25
N ASN A 72 46.18 40.85 4.30
CA ASN A 72 46.31 39.43 4.63
C ASN A 72 45.00 38.92 5.23
N ILE A 73 44.16 38.31 4.41
CA ILE A 73 42.87 37.75 4.80
C ILE A 73 43.02 36.24 5.02
N SER A 74 42.53 35.76 6.17
CA SER A 74 42.29 34.35 6.42
C SER A 74 40.79 34.10 6.47
N TYR A 75 40.32 33.10 5.74
CA TYR A 75 38.90 32.74 5.66
C TYR A 75 38.50 31.68 6.70
N GLY A 76 39.44 31.16 7.50
CA GLY A 76 39.18 30.14 8.51
C GLY A 76 38.91 28.74 7.95
N PHE A 77 39.13 28.52 6.65
CA PHE A 77 38.98 27.23 5.97
C PHE A 77 40.27 26.87 5.24
N ASP A 78 40.66 25.59 5.26
CA ASP A 78 41.80 25.10 4.48
C ASP A 78 41.46 24.83 3.00
N LYS A 79 40.15 24.72 2.70
CA LYS A 79 39.63 24.47 1.36
C LYS A 79 38.24 25.08 1.20
N ILE A 80 37.88 25.42 -0.03
CA ILE A 80 36.57 25.95 -0.40
C ILE A 80 35.94 25.14 -1.52
N ILE A 81 34.62 25.09 -1.55
CA ILE A 81 33.88 24.65 -2.73
C ILE A 81 33.75 25.88 -3.64
N ILE A 82 34.21 25.77 -4.88
CA ILE A 82 34.20 26.85 -5.86
C ILE A 82 32.75 27.07 -6.31
N ASN A 83 32.28 28.31 -6.23
CA ASN A 83 31.01 28.70 -6.82
C ASN A 83 31.26 29.19 -8.25
N PHE A 84 31.15 28.29 -9.22
CA PHE A 84 31.43 28.59 -10.63
C PHE A 84 30.40 29.57 -11.17
N VAL A 85 30.88 30.66 -11.78
CA VAL A 85 30.04 31.76 -12.30
C VAL A 85 29.23 31.32 -13.53
N GLY A 86 29.75 30.36 -14.29
CA GLY A 86 29.12 29.90 -15.52
C GLY A 86 29.91 28.80 -16.23
N PRO A 87 29.50 28.41 -17.44
CA PRO A 87 30.19 27.43 -18.28
C PRO A 87 31.58 27.94 -18.74
N PRO A 88 32.42 27.10 -19.36
CA PRO A 88 33.71 27.54 -19.93
C PRO A 88 33.57 28.76 -20.84
N LYS A 89 34.57 29.66 -20.83
CA LYS A 89 34.58 30.97 -21.51
C LYS A 89 33.62 32.02 -20.92
N THR A 90 33.27 31.90 -19.64
CA THR A 90 32.48 32.92 -18.93
C THR A 90 33.32 34.18 -18.69
N PHE A 91 34.61 34.01 -18.41
CA PHE A 91 35.52 35.14 -18.21
C PHE A 91 36.04 35.67 -19.55
N THR A 92 36.15 37.01 -19.66
CA THR A 92 36.69 37.67 -20.86
C THR A 92 38.12 37.18 -21.12
N THR A 93 38.30 36.48 -22.24
CA THR A 93 39.58 35.91 -22.66
C THR A 93 40.14 36.70 -23.83
N ILE A 94 41.40 37.14 -23.72
CA ILE A 94 42.11 37.89 -24.77
C ILE A 94 43.39 37.14 -25.11
N SER A 95 43.66 36.98 -26.41
CA SER A 95 44.89 36.38 -26.93
C SER A 95 46.12 37.14 -26.45
N PHE A 96 47.02 36.47 -25.74
CA PHE A 96 48.28 37.07 -25.27
C PHE A 96 49.13 37.58 -26.44
N ALA A 97 49.17 36.85 -27.56
CA ALA A 97 49.91 37.24 -28.75
C ALA A 97 49.39 38.56 -29.34
N ASP A 98 48.07 38.80 -29.30
CA ASP A 98 47.48 40.04 -29.82
C ASP A 98 47.70 41.22 -28.87
N VAL A 99 47.72 40.99 -27.56
CA VAL A 99 48.15 42.01 -26.57
C VAL A 99 49.62 42.37 -26.76
N TYR A 100 50.50 41.38 -26.91
CA TYR A 100 51.93 41.57 -27.13
C TYR A 100 52.21 42.37 -28.42
N ASN A 101 51.51 42.04 -29.50
CA ASN A 101 51.62 42.73 -30.79
C ASN A 101 50.80 44.04 -30.86
N LYS A 102 50.23 44.50 -29.74
CA LYS A 102 49.42 45.73 -29.65
C LYS A 102 48.23 45.78 -30.62
N ARG A 103 47.63 44.63 -30.95
CA ARG A 103 46.46 44.51 -31.84
C ARG A 103 45.13 44.68 -31.11
N VAL A 104 45.14 44.73 -29.78
CA VAL A 104 43.94 44.89 -28.94
C VAL A 104 44.07 46.15 -28.08
N ASN A 105 43.04 47.00 -28.10
CA ASN A 105 42.92 48.15 -27.21
C ASN A 105 41.98 47.80 -26.05
N PHE A 106 42.50 47.14 -25.02
CA PHE A 106 41.74 46.78 -23.82
C PHE A 106 42.35 47.46 -22.59
N ASN A 107 41.50 48.05 -21.75
CA ASN A 107 41.94 48.66 -20.49
C ASN A 107 42.07 47.59 -19.39
N PHE A 108 43.30 47.35 -18.96
CA PHE A 108 43.67 46.40 -17.90
C PHE A 108 43.82 47.06 -16.53
N SER A 109 43.72 48.39 -16.41
CA SER A 109 43.83 49.09 -15.13
C SER A 109 42.78 48.60 -14.13
N ASP A 110 43.20 48.44 -12.87
CA ASP A 110 42.38 47.98 -11.73
C ASP A 110 41.72 46.60 -11.90
N LYS A 111 42.19 45.79 -12.87
CA LYS A 111 41.68 44.43 -13.10
C LYS A 111 42.69 43.38 -12.67
N ILE A 112 42.17 42.24 -12.19
CA ILE A 112 42.97 41.03 -12.03
C ILE A 112 43.12 40.38 -13.39
N VAL A 113 44.35 40.32 -13.91
CA VAL A 113 44.68 39.69 -15.19
C VAL A 113 45.38 38.36 -14.91
N LEU A 114 44.79 37.27 -15.40
CA LEU A 114 45.38 35.94 -15.34
C LEU A 114 45.94 35.58 -16.71
N ILE A 115 47.20 35.17 -16.72
CA ILE A 115 47.89 34.72 -17.94
C ILE A 115 48.11 33.23 -17.77
N GLY A 116 47.51 32.43 -18.66
CA GLY A 116 47.59 30.99 -18.63
C GLY A 116 47.42 30.41 -20.03
N ALA A 117 47.81 29.15 -20.18
CA ALA A 117 47.72 28.48 -21.46
C ALA A 117 46.33 27.84 -21.61
N THR A 118 45.77 27.92 -22.82
CA THR A 118 44.45 27.36 -23.16
C THR A 118 44.53 26.32 -24.26
N ALA A 119 45.73 25.97 -24.72
CA ALA A 119 45.94 24.97 -25.75
C ALA A 119 45.64 23.56 -25.19
N PRO A 120 44.82 22.73 -25.87
CA PRO A 120 44.46 21.40 -25.41
C PRO A 120 45.67 20.49 -25.11
N ASP A 121 46.74 20.59 -25.90
CA ASP A 121 47.95 19.75 -25.79
C ASP A 121 48.77 20.01 -24.53
N LEU A 122 48.50 21.10 -23.81
CA LEU A 122 49.16 21.42 -22.54
C LEU A 122 48.47 20.75 -21.35
N HIS A 123 47.38 20.00 -21.58
CA HIS A 123 46.66 19.20 -20.60
C HIS A 123 46.18 19.96 -19.33
N ASP A 124 46.10 21.29 -19.39
CA ASP A 124 45.61 22.16 -18.30
C ASP A 124 44.09 22.41 -18.42
N ASN A 125 43.32 21.35 -18.63
CA ASN A 125 41.88 21.40 -18.87
C ASN A 125 41.14 20.47 -17.89
N PHE A 126 40.13 20.99 -17.19
CA PHE A 126 39.41 20.29 -16.13
C PHE A 126 37.91 20.28 -16.40
N PHE A 127 37.24 19.16 -16.12
CA PHE A 127 35.78 19.15 -16.05
C PHE A 127 35.33 19.76 -14.72
N VAL A 128 34.42 20.74 -14.78
CA VAL A 128 33.83 21.39 -13.61
C VAL A 128 32.30 21.23 -13.62
N PRO A 129 31.56 21.50 -12.53
CA PRO A 129 30.10 21.31 -12.51
C PRO A 129 29.32 22.07 -13.58
N THR A 130 29.88 23.17 -14.10
CA THR A 130 29.31 23.98 -15.18
C THR A 130 29.88 23.64 -16.55
N SER A 131 30.86 22.73 -16.64
CA SER A 131 31.28 22.12 -17.89
C SER A 131 30.15 21.23 -18.37
N GLN A 132 29.51 21.63 -19.48
CA GLN A 132 28.59 20.76 -20.20
C GLN A 132 29.42 19.67 -20.90
N ASP A 133 29.80 19.90 -22.16
CA ASP A 133 30.59 18.94 -22.94
C ASP A 133 32.05 19.38 -23.15
N SER A 134 32.40 20.60 -22.70
CA SER A 134 33.73 21.19 -22.89
C SER A 134 34.45 21.36 -21.56
N PRO A 135 35.72 20.93 -21.44
CA PRO A 135 36.50 21.18 -20.25
C PRO A 135 36.83 22.67 -20.11
N MET A 136 36.98 23.12 -18.87
CA MET A 136 37.36 24.48 -18.51
C MET A 136 38.89 24.56 -18.37
N PRO A 137 39.56 25.54 -19.00
CA PRO A 137 40.98 25.76 -18.79
C PRO A 137 41.32 26.02 -17.32
N GLY A 138 42.45 25.51 -16.82
CA GLY A 138 42.87 25.64 -15.42
C GLY A 138 42.95 27.09 -14.95
N VAL A 139 43.38 28.00 -15.84
CA VAL A 139 43.36 29.45 -15.57
C VAL A 139 41.97 30.00 -15.26
N GLU A 140 40.92 29.46 -15.89
CA GLU A 140 39.52 29.87 -15.67
C GLU A 140 38.94 29.23 -14.39
N VAL A 141 39.41 28.04 -14.01
CA VAL A 141 39.11 27.44 -12.69
C VAL A 141 39.68 28.33 -11.57
N HIS A 142 40.92 28.81 -11.72
CA HIS A 142 41.51 29.77 -10.78
C HIS A 142 40.77 31.11 -10.76
N ALA A 143 40.31 31.60 -11.91
CA ALA A 143 39.46 32.79 -11.99
C ALA A 143 38.16 32.62 -11.18
N SER A 144 37.50 31.47 -11.30
CA SER A 144 36.30 31.13 -10.53
C SER A 144 36.57 31.05 -9.02
N ALA A 145 37.71 30.47 -8.61
CA ALA A 145 38.12 30.42 -7.21
C ALA A 145 38.40 31.81 -6.63
N ILE A 146 39.08 32.68 -7.39
CA ILE A 146 39.34 34.09 -7.03
C ILE A 146 38.01 34.84 -6.88
N GLN A 147 37.08 34.69 -7.82
CA GLN A 147 35.77 35.32 -7.76
C GLN A 147 34.99 34.87 -6.51
N THR A 148 35.01 33.57 -6.19
CA THR A 148 34.38 33.02 -4.98
C THR A 148 34.94 33.66 -3.72
N LEU A 149 36.27 33.81 -3.64
CA LEU A 149 36.96 34.43 -2.50
C LEU A 149 36.68 35.94 -2.37
N LEU A 150 36.64 36.66 -3.49
CA LEU A 150 36.36 38.11 -3.52
C LEU A 150 34.92 38.42 -3.12
N THR A 151 33.96 37.68 -3.67
CA THR A 151 32.52 37.87 -3.40
C THR A 151 32.08 37.26 -2.07
N ARG A 152 32.93 36.44 -1.44
CA ARG A 152 32.61 35.64 -0.25
C ARG A 152 31.38 34.73 -0.45
N ASN A 153 31.08 34.37 -1.69
CA ASN A 153 29.93 33.56 -2.05
C ASN A 153 30.27 32.06 -1.95
N PHE A 154 30.58 31.60 -0.74
CA PHE A 154 31.02 30.25 -0.47
C PHE A 154 29.87 29.25 -0.52
N LEU A 155 30.10 28.09 -1.15
CA LEU A 155 29.21 26.95 -1.05
C LEU A 155 29.62 26.07 0.15
N THR A 156 28.65 25.77 1.00
CA THR A 156 28.83 24.91 2.18
C THR A 156 27.87 23.74 2.09
N ARG A 157 28.30 22.55 2.53
CA ARG A 157 27.40 21.40 2.61
C ARG A 157 26.53 21.52 3.85
N GLN A 158 25.28 21.08 3.75
CA GLN A 158 24.40 20.93 4.89
C GLN A 158 25.09 20.15 6.02
N SER A 159 24.92 20.61 7.26
CA SER A 159 25.48 19.92 8.44
C SER A 159 24.85 18.53 8.60
N ASN A 160 25.60 17.57 9.14
CA ASN A 160 25.09 16.21 9.37
C ASN A 160 23.82 16.20 10.23
N GLY A 161 23.76 17.04 11.27
CA GLY A 161 22.56 17.21 12.08
C GLY A 161 21.38 17.77 11.28
N GLY A 162 21.62 18.75 10.40
CA GLY A 162 20.60 19.29 9.50
C GLY A 162 20.04 18.24 8.54
N VAL A 163 20.89 17.35 8.02
CA VAL A 163 20.47 16.23 7.16
C VAL A 163 19.53 15.30 7.92
N VAL A 164 19.91 14.90 9.14
CA VAL A 164 19.10 14.01 10.00
C VAL A 164 17.73 14.64 10.31
N ILE A 165 17.71 15.92 10.71
CA ILE A 165 16.46 16.64 10.98
C ILE A 165 15.56 16.67 9.73
N THR A 166 16.15 16.94 8.56
CA THR A 166 15.43 16.96 7.29
C THR A 166 14.81 15.60 6.99
N ILE A 167 15.55 14.51 7.16
CA ILE A 167 15.06 13.13 6.98
C ILE A 167 13.83 12.86 7.85
N PHE A 168 13.89 13.17 9.15
CA PHE A 168 12.77 12.95 10.05
C PHE A 168 11.54 13.77 9.68
N ILE A 169 11.71 15.05 9.35
CA ILE A 169 10.60 15.92 8.94
C ILE A 169 9.92 15.35 7.69
N LEU A 170 10.68 15.02 6.63
CA LEU A 170 10.07 14.51 5.40
C LEU A 170 9.42 13.13 5.59
N ALA A 171 10.04 12.25 6.38
CA ALA A 171 9.48 10.93 6.68
C ALA A 171 8.16 11.02 7.45
N ILE A 172 8.12 11.84 8.53
CA ILE A 172 6.91 12.03 9.33
C ILE A 172 5.79 12.66 8.50
N MET A 173 6.11 13.69 7.70
CA MET A 173 5.11 14.31 6.83
C MET A 173 4.56 13.32 5.80
N THR A 174 5.41 12.51 5.18
CA THR A 174 4.99 11.48 4.22
C THR A 174 4.08 10.44 4.88
N ALA A 175 4.46 9.96 6.07
CA ALA A 175 3.64 9.04 6.86
C ALA A 175 2.27 9.65 7.22
N PHE A 176 2.26 10.91 7.65
CA PHE A 176 1.03 11.63 7.99
C PHE A 176 0.09 11.77 6.78
N ILE A 177 0.63 12.16 5.63
CA ILE A 177 -0.14 12.27 4.37
C ILE A 177 -0.77 10.93 4.00
N LEU A 178 -0.01 9.83 4.07
CA LEU A 178 -0.51 8.49 3.74
C LEU A 178 -1.53 7.96 4.75
N TYR A 179 -1.46 8.39 6.01
CA TYR A 179 -2.39 7.96 7.05
C TYR A 179 -3.77 8.60 6.94
N TYR A 180 -3.83 9.91 6.64
CA TYR A 180 -5.10 10.66 6.66
C TYR A 180 -5.83 10.72 5.31
N PHE A 181 -5.10 10.62 4.20
CA PHE A 181 -5.68 10.81 2.87
C PHE A 181 -5.89 9.49 2.14
N ARG A 182 -6.85 9.47 1.21
CA ARG A 182 -7.04 8.31 0.30
C ARG A 182 -5.79 8.12 -0.55
N PHE A 183 -5.49 6.87 -0.94
CA PHE A 183 -4.26 6.49 -1.63
C PHE A 183 -3.93 7.39 -2.85
N ALA A 184 -4.91 7.63 -3.73
CA ALA A 184 -4.72 8.47 -4.92
C ALA A 184 -4.37 9.93 -4.56
N THR A 185 -5.10 10.52 -3.62
CA THR A 185 -4.84 11.89 -3.16
C THR A 185 -3.51 12.00 -2.40
N ALA A 186 -3.19 11.01 -1.59
CA ALA A 186 -1.93 10.96 -0.85
C ALA A 186 -0.74 10.89 -1.80
N THR A 187 -0.83 10.09 -2.89
CA THR A 187 0.21 9.99 -3.92
C THR A 187 0.50 11.36 -4.57
N ILE A 188 -0.55 12.10 -4.94
CA ILE A 188 -0.41 13.42 -5.57
C ILE A 188 0.24 14.41 -4.58
N ILE A 189 -0.20 14.43 -3.32
CA ILE A 189 0.34 15.33 -2.30
C ILE A 189 1.81 14.99 -2.01
N SER A 190 2.17 13.72 -1.89
CA SER A 190 3.55 13.28 -1.70
C SER A 190 4.45 13.67 -2.88
N ALA A 191 3.96 13.56 -4.12
CA ALA A 191 4.69 14.02 -5.31
C ALA A 191 4.88 15.54 -5.32
N ALA A 192 3.84 16.31 -4.97
CA ALA A 192 3.94 17.76 -4.84
C ALA A 192 4.95 18.18 -3.76
N PHE A 193 4.97 17.46 -2.63
CA PHE A 193 5.92 17.70 -1.56
C PHE A 193 7.37 17.38 -1.97
N PHE A 194 7.57 16.31 -2.74
CA PHE A 194 8.86 15.98 -3.34
C PHE A 194 9.38 17.09 -4.26
N ILE A 195 8.50 17.61 -5.14
CA ILE A 195 8.82 18.74 -6.01
C ILE A 195 9.12 20.00 -5.18
N GLY A 196 8.35 20.24 -4.11
CA GLY A 196 8.59 21.35 -3.19
C GLY A 196 9.97 21.30 -2.55
N TYR A 197 10.46 20.12 -2.16
CA TYR A 197 11.80 19.96 -1.62
C TYR A 197 12.90 20.25 -2.66
N LEU A 198 12.69 19.91 -3.93
CA LEU A 198 13.63 20.28 -5.00
C LEU A 198 13.74 21.79 -5.15
N PHE A 199 12.61 22.51 -5.20
CA PHE A 199 12.61 23.97 -5.22
C PHE A 199 13.27 24.57 -3.98
N PHE A 200 13.02 24.00 -2.81
CA PHE A 200 13.65 24.42 -1.57
C PHE A 200 15.17 24.22 -1.61
N SER A 201 15.66 23.12 -2.20
CA SER A 201 17.10 22.88 -2.40
C SER A 201 17.74 23.92 -3.32
N VAL A 202 17.09 24.28 -4.44
CA VAL A 202 17.56 25.34 -5.34
C VAL A 202 17.63 26.69 -4.60
N TYR A 203 16.59 27.03 -3.84
CA TYR A 203 16.57 28.26 -3.05
C TYR A 203 17.73 28.32 -2.03
N PHE A 204 18.04 27.22 -1.35
CA PHE A 204 19.16 27.18 -0.40
C PHE A 204 20.53 27.17 -1.09
N PHE A 205 20.62 26.61 -2.30
CA PHE A 205 21.82 26.67 -3.11
C PHE A 205 22.19 28.12 -3.44
N ASP A 206 21.22 28.95 -3.82
CA ASP A 206 21.41 30.39 -4.06
C ASP A 206 21.86 31.15 -2.80
N LYS A 207 21.61 30.60 -1.61
CA LYS A 207 22.09 31.11 -0.31
C LYS A 207 23.43 30.52 0.13
N GLY A 208 24.06 29.69 -0.70
CA GLY A 208 25.36 29.09 -0.43
C GLY A 208 25.31 27.78 0.36
N ILE A 209 24.15 27.12 0.47
CA ILE A 209 23.99 25.86 1.20
C ILE A 209 23.54 24.75 0.24
N ILE A 210 24.38 23.73 0.11
CA ILE A 210 24.08 22.53 -0.68
C ILE A 210 23.34 21.54 0.23
N LEU A 211 22.04 21.38 0.00
CA LEU A 211 21.21 20.38 0.71
C LEU A 211 21.47 18.97 0.18
N ASN A 212 21.37 17.97 1.06
CA ASN A 212 21.51 16.58 0.66
C ASN A 212 20.21 16.06 0.04
N LEU A 213 20.23 15.70 -1.25
CA LEU A 213 19.04 15.16 -1.92
C LEU A 213 18.89 13.65 -1.73
N VAL A 214 19.98 12.91 -1.58
CA VAL A 214 19.99 11.44 -1.65
C VAL A 214 19.30 10.82 -0.44
N TYR A 215 19.72 11.19 0.79
CA TYR A 215 19.21 10.54 2.00
C TYR A 215 17.74 10.87 2.30
N PRO A 216 17.27 12.14 2.19
CA PRO A 216 15.87 12.46 2.41
C PRO A 216 14.95 11.80 1.38
N PHE A 217 15.37 11.69 0.12
CA PHE A 217 14.59 10.97 -0.90
C PHE A 217 14.50 9.48 -0.66
N LEU A 218 15.62 8.86 -0.26
CA LEU A 218 15.61 7.46 0.13
C LEU A 218 14.68 7.22 1.33
N ALA A 219 14.70 8.11 2.32
CA ALA A 219 13.82 8.02 3.48
C ALA A 219 12.33 8.11 3.09
N VAL A 220 11.96 9.12 2.28
CA VAL A 220 10.58 9.27 1.78
C VAL A 220 10.13 8.02 1.01
N ALA A 221 10.98 7.49 0.11
CA ALA A 221 10.65 6.29 -0.67
C ALA A 221 10.45 5.06 0.22
N LEU A 222 11.33 4.84 1.20
CA LEU A 222 11.23 3.72 2.15
C LEU A 222 10.01 3.85 3.06
N THR A 223 9.70 5.05 3.55
CA THR A 223 8.49 5.31 4.34
C THR A 223 7.23 5.05 3.52
N TYR A 224 7.19 5.53 2.27
CA TYR A 224 6.07 5.31 1.36
C TYR A 224 5.83 3.83 1.09
N LEU A 225 6.89 3.09 0.76
CA LEU A 225 6.82 1.65 0.50
C LEU A 225 6.35 0.90 1.75
N SER A 226 6.94 1.20 2.91
CA SER A 226 6.61 0.54 4.18
C SER A 226 5.14 0.76 4.55
N MET A 227 4.64 1.99 4.43
CA MET A 227 3.24 2.31 4.69
C MET A 227 2.31 1.60 3.72
N THR A 228 2.62 1.61 2.42
CA THR A 228 1.80 0.92 1.41
C THR A 228 1.69 -0.58 1.69
N ILE A 229 2.81 -1.20 2.08
CA ILE A 229 2.84 -2.61 2.49
C ILE A 229 1.96 -2.81 3.73
N MET A 230 2.11 -1.99 4.77
CA MET A 230 1.30 -2.11 5.99
C MET A 230 -0.20 -1.98 5.70
N PHE A 231 -0.60 -1.00 4.87
CA PHE A 231 -1.99 -0.81 4.46
C PHE A 231 -2.55 -2.01 3.68
N TYR A 232 -1.78 -2.58 2.77
CA TYR A 232 -2.19 -3.75 2.02
C TYR A 232 -2.41 -4.97 2.93
N PHE A 233 -1.51 -5.18 3.90
CA PHE A 233 -1.63 -6.30 4.84
C PHE A 233 -2.76 -6.11 5.86
N SER A 234 -2.97 -4.89 6.37
CA SER A 234 -4.06 -4.61 7.31
C SER A 234 -5.43 -4.83 6.67
N GLU A 235 -5.66 -4.29 5.47
CA GLU A 235 -6.91 -4.51 4.72
C GLU A 235 -7.13 -5.99 4.36
N GLY A 236 -6.06 -6.70 4.00
CA GLY A 236 -6.12 -8.11 3.63
C GLY A 236 -6.49 -9.04 4.79
N LEU A 237 -5.97 -8.78 5.99
CA LEU A 237 -6.24 -9.57 7.19
C LEU A 237 -7.68 -9.36 7.69
N GLU A 238 -8.17 -8.11 7.66
CA GLU A 238 -9.52 -7.79 8.09
C GLU A 238 -10.56 -8.46 7.18
N ARG A 239 -10.38 -8.38 5.85
CA ARG A 239 -11.23 -9.09 4.88
C ARG A 239 -11.23 -10.61 5.09
N LYS A 240 -10.07 -11.21 5.36
CA LYS A 240 -9.98 -12.65 5.65
C LYS A 240 -10.66 -13.01 6.96
N ARG A 241 -10.54 -12.19 8.00
CA ARG A 241 -11.18 -12.39 9.30
C ARG A 241 -12.69 -12.31 9.18
N ILE A 242 -13.21 -11.30 8.47
CA ILE A 242 -14.63 -11.17 8.14
C ILE A 242 -15.10 -12.39 7.34
N LYS A 243 -14.41 -12.78 6.25
CA LYS A 243 -14.75 -13.97 5.45
C LYS A 243 -14.78 -15.25 6.30
N SER A 244 -13.82 -15.43 7.21
CA SER A 244 -13.75 -16.58 8.10
C SER A 244 -14.90 -16.62 9.12
N LEU A 245 -15.31 -15.47 9.65
CA LEU A 245 -16.44 -15.39 10.57
C LEU A 245 -17.74 -15.72 9.87
N PHE A 246 -18.01 -15.15 8.70
CA PHE A 246 -19.23 -15.43 7.93
C PHE A 246 -19.29 -16.87 7.37
N SER A 247 -18.15 -17.47 6.99
CA SER A 247 -18.11 -18.86 6.48
C SER A 247 -18.54 -19.94 7.49
N LYS A 248 -18.64 -19.60 8.77
CA LYS A 248 -19.18 -20.49 9.81
C LYS A 248 -20.71 -20.47 9.89
N TYR A 249 -21.36 -19.47 9.28
CA TYR A 249 -22.81 -19.24 9.38
C TYR A 249 -23.54 -19.35 8.04
N VAL A 250 -22.84 -19.31 6.91
CA VAL A 250 -23.43 -19.39 5.57
C VAL A 250 -22.52 -20.13 4.59
N SER A 251 -23.10 -20.74 3.54
CA SER A 251 -22.35 -21.45 2.51
C SER A 251 -21.37 -20.51 1.78
N LYS A 252 -20.28 -21.07 1.23
CA LYS A 252 -19.22 -20.28 0.56
C LYS A 252 -19.77 -19.36 -0.53
N ASP A 253 -20.74 -19.84 -1.29
CA ASP A 253 -21.36 -19.11 -2.40
C ASP A 253 -22.15 -17.89 -1.90
N VAL A 254 -22.83 -18.03 -0.76
CA VAL A 254 -23.59 -16.95 -0.11
C VAL A 254 -22.66 -15.88 0.46
N VAL A 255 -21.55 -16.29 1.10
CA VAL A 255 -20.56 -15.34 1.62
C VAL A 255 -19.94 -14.53 0.49
N GLU A 256 -19.63 -15.16 -0.65
CA GLU A 256 -19.07 -14.46 -1.80
C GLU A 256 -20.06 -13.50 -2.47
N GLU A 257 -21.34 -13.86 -2.50
CA GLU A 257 -22.37 -12.96 -3.05
C GLU A 257 -22.67 -11.77 -2.14
N ILE A 258 -22.71 -11.98 -0.82
CA ILE A 258 -22.83 -10.89 0.16
C ILE A 258 -21.61 -9.95 0.05
N LEU A 259 -20.39 -10.48 0.03
CA LEU A 259 -19.18 -9.66 -0.12
C LEU A 259 -19.09 -8.90 -1.45
N LYS A 260 -19.72 -9.42 -2.52
CA LYS A 260 -19.81 -8.72 -3.82
C LYS A 260 -20.83 -7.58 -3.79
N LYS A 261 -21.94 -7.74 -3.07
CA LYS A 261 -23.03 -6.76 -2.98
C LYS A 261 -22.80 -5.70 -1.90
N THR A 262 -22.10 -6.05 -0.81
CA THR A 262 -21.76 -5.11 0.27
C THR A 262 -20.50 -4.33 -0.08
N LYS A 263 -20.64 -3.29 -0.92
CA LYS A 263 -19.72 -2.15 -0.85
C LYS A 263 -20.05 -1.41 0.45
N ALA A 264 -19.08 -1.37 1.38
CA ALA A 264 -18.95 -0.47 2.53
C ALA A 264 -20.23 0.01 3.27
N ASP A 265 -20.29 -0.34 4.56
CA ASP A 265 -21.03 0.34 5.65
C ASP A 265 -22.56 0.32 5.73
N GLU A 266 -23.29 -0.26 4.78
CA GLU A 266 -24.75 -0.46 4.96
C GLU A 266 -25.10 -1.92 5.20
N ILE A 267 -25.04 -2.35 6.47
CA ILE A 267 -25.86 -3.48 6.93
C ILE A 267 -27.31 -2.99 6.91
N ASN A 268 -27.93 -3.04 5.73
CA ASN A 268 -29.36 -2.74 5.61
C ASN A 268 -30.15 -3.77 6.43
N LEU A 269 -30.64 -3.32 7.59
CA LEU A 269 -31.55 -4.05 8.48
C LEU A 269 -32.98 -4.11 7.92
N MET A 270 -33.26 -3.40 6.82
CA MET A 270 -34.52 -3.52 6.11
C MET A 270 -34.54 -4.83 5.34
N GLY A 271 -35.30 -5.81 5.85
CA GLY A 271 -35.55 -7.07 5.14
C GLY A 271 -36.28 -6.84 3.82
N GLU A 272 -36.05 -7.74 2.86
CA GLU A 272 -36.65 -7.73 1.53
C GLU A 272 -37.79 -8.76 1.47
N LEU A 273 -38.95 -8.38 0.93
CA LEU A 273 -40.03 -9.33 0.70
C LEU A 273 -39.66 -10.22 -0.51
N LYS A 274 -39.51 -11.53 -0.28
CA LYS A 274 -39.18 -12.50 -1.32
C LYS A 274 -40.12 -13.69 -1.31
N GLU A 275 -40.37 -14.23 -2.49
CA GLU A 275 -40.99 -15.52 -2.65
C GLU A 275 -39.96 -16.63 -2.37
N VAL A 276 -40.20 -17.43 -1.33
CA VAL A 276 -39.26 -18.45 -0.86
C VAL A 276 -39.99 -19.76 -0.57
N SER A 277 -39.23 -20.85 -0.40
CA SER A 277 -39.73 -22.07 0.25
C SER A 277 -38.98 -22.30 1.56
N VAL A 278 -39.74 -22.55 2.61
CA VAL A 278 -39.20 -22.79 3.96
C VAL A 278 -39.43 -24.25 4.31
N LEU A 279 -38.37 -24.92 4.74
CA LEU A 279 -38.37 -26.31 5.16
C LEU A 279 -38.06 -26.39 6.65
N PHE A 280 -38.91 -27.10 7.38
CA PHE A 280 -38.64 -27.53 8.75
C PHE A 280 -38.52 -29.04 8.78
N ALA A 281 -37.49 -29.57 9.43
CA ALA A 281 -37.29 -31.00 9.64
C ALA A 281 -37.02 -31.27 11.13
N ASP A 282 -37.76 -32.18 11.74
CA ASP A 282 -37.80 -32.35 13.20
C ASP A 282 -37.84 -33.82 13.62
N ILE A 283 -37.07 -34.20 14.65
CA ILE A 283 -36.93 -35.59 15.08
C ILE A 283 -38.13 -36.00 15.94
N ARG A 284 -38.85 -37.05 15.49
CA ARG A 284 -40.01 -37.57 16.20
C ARG A 284 -39.57 -38.34 17.44
N GLY A 285 -40.11 -37.94 18.60
CA GLY A 285 -39.83 -38.56 19.89
C GLY A 285 -38.46 -38.21 20.46
N PHE A 286 -37.83 -37.12 20.00
CA PHE A 286 -36.50 -36.71 20.46
C PHE A 286 -36.45 -36.48 21.97
N THR A 287 -37.37 -35.71 22.56
CA THR A 287 -37.38 -35.40 24.00
C THR A 287 -37.34 -36.67 24.86
N SER A 288 -38.25 -37.62 24.59
CA SER A 288 -38.31 -38.91 25.31
C SER A 288 -37.09 -39.80 25.05
N MET A 289 -36.41 -39.62 23.92
CA MET A 289 -35.17 -40.32 23.61
C MET A 289 -33.97 -39.69 24.32
N SER A 290 -33.89 -38.36 24.36
CA SER A 290 -32.79 -37.61 24.99
C SER A 290 -32.75 -37.79 26.50
N GLU A 291 -33.91 -37.91 27.16
CA GLU A 291 -34.01 -38.22 28.60
C GLU A 291 -33.37 -39.56 28.98
N LYS A 292 -33.25 -40.49 28.02
CA LYS A 292 -32.70 -41.84 28.21
C LYS A 292 -31.24 -41.96 27.76
N MET A 293 -30.61 -40.85 27.40
CA MET A 293 -29.25 -40.80 26.87
C MET A 293 -28.35 -39.93 27.76
N LYS A 294 -27.05 -40.21 27.78
CA LYS A 294 -26.10 -39.32 28.43
C LYS A 294 -26.01 -38.01 27.63
N PRO A 295 -25.83 -36.84 28.27
CA PRO A 295 -25.81 -35.55 27.56
C PRO A 295 -24.82 -35.51 26.39
N HIS A 296 -23.62 -36.06 26.57
CA HIS A 296 -22.60 -36.11 25.51
C HIS A 296 -23.05 -36.97 24.30
N ASP A 297 -23.76 -38.07 24.54
CA ASP A 297 -24.27 -38.94 23.48
C ASP A 297 -25.41 -38.28 22.70
N VAL A 298 -26.24 -37.45 23.37
CA VAL A 298 -27.29 -36.65 22.73
C VAL A 298 -26.66 -35.63 21.76
N VAL A 299 -25.64 -34.91 22.22
CA VAL A 299 -24.93 -33.91 21.40
C VAL A 299 -24.23 -34.57 20.21
N ALA A 300 -23.53 -35.69 20.43
CA ALA A 300 -22.86 -36.42 19.36
C ALA A 300 -23.85 -36.94 18.30
N MET A 301 -25.01 -37.43 18.74
CA MET A 301 -26.09 -37.87 17.85
C MET A 301 -26.66 -36.69 17.06
N LEU A 302 -26.99 -35.58 17.72
CA LEU A 302 -27.50 -34.36 17.07
C LEU A 302 -26.53 -33.85 16.00
N ASN A 303 -25.26 -33.66 16.35
CA ASN A 303 -24.24 -33.17 15.41
C ASN A 303 -24.10 -34.08 14.19
N LYS A 304 -24.19 -35.41 14.38
CA LYS A 304 -24.14 -36.38 13.29
C LYS A 304 -25.33 -36.27 12.34
N TYR A 305 -26.56 -36.16 12.87
CA TYR A 305 -27.76 -36.04 12.03
C TYR A 305 -27.87 -34.65 11.41
N LEU A 306 -27.77 -33.59 12.19
CA LEU A 306 -27.85 -32.21 11.70
C LEU A 306 -26.76 -31.94 10.65
N GLY A 307 -25.53 -32.43 10.86
CA GLY A 307 -24.46 -32.32 9.85
C GLY A 307 -24.82 -32.95 8.51
N ALA A 308 -25.36 -34.17 8.52
CA ALA A 308 -25.78 -34.86 7.29
C ALA A 308 -26.97 -34.16 6.59
N LEU A 309 -27.91 -33.59 7.36
CA LEU A 309 -29.05 -32.86 6.81
C LEU A 309 -28.63 -31.52 6.21
N THR A 310 -27.74 -30.80 6.90
CA THR A 310 -27.17 -29.53 6.44
C THR A 310 -26.42 -29.69 5.12
N GLU A 311 -25.65 -30.77 4.96
CA GLU A 311 -25.02 -31.09 3.67
C GLU A 311 -26.05 -31.25 2.55
N ILE A 312 -27.17 -31.94 2.82
CA ILE A 312 -28.25 -32.12 1.86
C ILE A 312 -28.93 -30.79 1.52
N VAL A 313 -29.15 -29.89 2.49
CA VAL A 313 -29.69 -28.54 2.22
C VAL A 313 -28.80 -27.82 1.22
N TYR A 314 -27.49 -27.76 1.47
CA TYR A 314 -26.54 -27.08 0.58
C TYR A 314 -26.45 -27.71 -0.81
N GLN A 315 -26.43 -29.04 -0.91
CA GLN A 315 -26.42 -29.76 -2.20
C GLN A 315 -27.66 -29.49 -3.06
N ASN A 316 -28.76 -29.03 -2.45
CA ASN A 316 -29.97 -28.66 -3.16
C ASN A 316 -30.22 -27.14 -3.10
N LYS A 317 -29.16 -26.33 -3.07
CA LYS A 317 -29.23 -24.85 -3.16
C LYS A 317 -30.02 -24.16 -2.03
N GLY A 318 -30.27 -24.85 -0.92
CA GLY A 318 -30.88 -24.24 0.25
C GLY A 318 -29.83 -23.59 1.16
N THR A 319 -30.29 -22.69 2.02
CA THR A 319 -29.52 -22.08 3.09
C THR A 319 -30.08 -22.54 4.43
N VAL A 320 -29.25 -23.09 5.32
CA VAL A 320 -29.68 -23.38 6.70
C VAL A 320 -29.81 -22.05 7.44
N ASP A 321 -31.00 -21.80 7.96
CA ASP A 321 -31.32 -20.59 8.71
C ASP A 321 -30.89 -20.74 10.18
N LYS A 322 -31.44 -21.74 10.89
CA LYS A 322 -31.05 -22.04 12.26
C LYS A 322 -31.39 -23.47 12.67
N TYR A 323 -30.73 -23.91 13.76
CA TYR A 323 -31.10 -25.11 14.51
C TYR A 323 -31.91 -24.72 15.74
N MET A 324 -33.02 -25.41 15.97
CA MET A 324 -33.90 -25.23 17.13
C MET A 324 -33.99 -26.56 17.87
N GLY A 325 -32.97 -26.86 18.67
CA GLY A 325 -32.83 -28.18 19.32
C GLY A 325 -32.53 -29.26 18.28
N ASP A 326 -33.47 -30.19 18.10
CA ASP A 326 -33.44 -31.27 17.11
C ASP A 326 -34.08 -30.91 15.76
N CYS A 327 -34.63 -29.69 15.65
CA CYS A 327 -35.22 -29.18 14.43
C CYS A 327 -34.22 -28.35 13.60
N ILE A 328 -34.23 -28.56 12.29
CA ILE A 328 -33.52 -27.73 11.30
C ILE A 328 -34.54 -26.89 10.51
N MET A 329 -34.26 -25.59 10.39
CA MET A 329 -34.95 -24.69 9.47
C MET A 329 -34.03 -24.32 8.31
N ALA A 330 -34.53 -24.45 7.09
CA ALA A 330 -33.82 -24.09 5.87
C ALA A 330 -34.71 -23.25 4.95
N ILE A 331 -34.08 -22.33 4.22
CA ILE A 331 -34.72 -21.42 3.28
C ILE A 331 -34.17 -21.71 1.88
N PHE A 332 -35.06 -21.80 0.91
CA PHE A 332 -34.75 -21.96 -0.51
C PHE A 332 -35.28 -20.74 -1.26
N GLY A 333 -34.50 -20.20 -2.20
CA GLY A 333 -34.81 -18.94 -2.89
C GLY A 333 -34.24 -17.68 -2.23
N ALA A 334 -33.51 -17.83 -1.11
CA ALA A 334 -32.76 -16.75 -0.48
C ALA A 334 -31.47 -17.26 0.22
N PRO A 335 -30.40 -16.44 0.32
CA PRO A 335 -30.26 -15.08 -0.22
C PRO A 335 -30.11 -15.02 -1.74
N ILE A 336 -29.72 -16.14 -2.36
CA ILE A 336 -29.60 -16.29 -3.81
C ILE A 336 -30.97 -16.68 -4.35
N GLU A 337 -31.45 -15.93 -5.34
CA GLU A 337 -32.72 -16.18 -6.00
C GLU A 337 -32.68 -17.53 -6.73
N ASP A 338 -33.71 -18.35 -6.53
CA ASP A 338 -33.84 -19.68 -7.13
C ASP A 338 -35.25 -19.89 -7.63
N LYS A 339 -35.45 -19.89 -8.95
CA LYS A 339 -36.76 -20.09 -9.56
C LYS A 339 -37.35 -21.48 -9.28
N ASP A 340 -36.51 -22.46 -8.98
CA ASP A 340 -36.91 -23.83 -8.63
C ASP A 340 -36.91 -24.05 -7.10
N HIS A 341 -36.98 -22.98 -6.29
CA HIS A 341 -36.86 -23.05 -4.82
C HIS A 341 -37.77 -24.11 -4.17
N ALA A 342 -39.02 -24.23 -4.62
CA ALA A 342 -39.98 -25.20 -4.12
C ALA A 342 -39.61 -26.65 -4.49
N LEU A 343 -39.08 -26.86 -5.70
CA LEU A 343 -38.63 -28.18 -6.15
C LEU A 343 -37.37 -28.60 -5.42
N ASN A 344 -36.44 -27.68 -5.24
CA ASN A 344 -35.19 -27.91 -4.53
C ASN A 344 -35.42 -28.21 -3.05
N ALA A 345 -36.39 -27.54 -2.41
CA ALA A 345 -36.85 -27.88 -1.07
C ALA A 345 -37.42 -29.31 -0.99
N ALA A 346 -38.26 -29.70 -1.96
CA ALA A 346 -38.82 -31.06 -2.02
C ALA A 346 -37.74 -32.13 -2.25
N ARG A 347 -36.76 -31.87 -3.15
CA ARG A 347 -35.58 -32.72 -3.37
C ARG A 347 -34.74 -32.89 -2.12
N ALA A 348 -34.49 -31.79 -1.40
CA ALA A 348 -33.81 -31.85 -0.12
C ALA A 348 -34.57 -32.73 0.87
N ALA A 349 -35.89 -32.55 1.02
CA ALA A 349 -36.70 -33.32 1.95
C ALA A 349 -36.72 -34.84 1.66
N VAL A 350 -36.86 -35.23 0.39
CA VAL A 350 -36.80 -36.64 -0.02
C VAL A 350 -35.42 -37.23 0.29
N LYS A 351 -34.34 -36.54 -0.10
CA LYS A 351 -32.96 -36.96 0.21
C LYS A 351 -32.70 -37.05 1.71
N MET A 352 -33.25 -36.12 2.52
CA MET A 352 -33.15 -36.15 3.98
C MET A 352 -33.82 -37.40 4.56
N ARG A 353 -35.06 -37.69 4.16
CA ARG A 353 -35.80 -38.89 4.58
C ARG A 353 -35.01 -40.16 4.26
N ASP A 354 -34.50 -40.26 3.04
CA ASP A 354 -33.80 -41.45 2.56
C ASP A 354 -32.42 -41.59 3.22
N LYS A 355 -31.71 -40.47 3.44
CA LYS A 355 -30.44 -40.45 4.17
C LYS A 355 -30.62 -40.92 5.61
N ILE A 356 -31.63 -40.41 6.33
CA ILE A 356 -31.94 -40.85 7.71
C ILE A 356 -32.21 -42.35 7.75
N SER A 357 -33.02 -42.85 6.80
CA SER A 357 -33.29 -44.29 6.68
C SER A 357 -32.00 -45.11 6.45
N SER A 358 -31.12 -44.63 5.55
CA SER A 358 -29.84 -45.29 5.26
C SER A 358 -28.89 -45.32 6.46
N MET A 359 -28.82 -44.24 7.24
CA MET A 359 -27.96 -44.12 8.43
C MET A 359 -28.35 -45.08 9.56
N GLN A 360 -29.55 -45.66 9.49
CA GLN A 360 -30.11 -46.53 10.51
C GLN A 360 -30.18 -48.00 10.11
N LYS A 361 -29.72 -48.38 8.91
CA LYS A 361 -29.76 -49.78 8.44
C LYS A 361 -29.15 -50.78 9.44
N ASN A 362 -28.15 -50.34 10.21
CA ASN A 362 -27.47 -51.16 11.23
C ASN A 362 -27.76 -50.72 12.68
N SER A 363 -28.76 -49.85 12.90
CA SER A 363 -29.10 -49.31 14.22
C SER A 363 -30.32 -50.01 14.80
N LYS A 364 -30.25 -50.42 16.09
CA LYS A 364 -31.40 -50.93 16.85
C LYS A 364 -32.44 -49.85 17.16
N LYS A 365 -32.06 -48.57 17.13
CA LYS A 365 -32.96 -47.42 17.36
C LYS A 365 -33.30 -46.75 16.04
N LYS A 366 -34.59 -46.63 15.73
CA LYS A 366 -35.11 -45.93 14.55
C LYS A 366 -35.37 -44.47 14.91
N VAL A 367 -34.64 -43.54 14.29
CA VAL A 367 -34.90 -42.11 14.37
C VAL A 367 -35.78 -41.74 13.18
N MET A 368 -36.98 -41.24 13.44
CA MET A 368 -37.88 -40.81 12.37
C MET A 368 -37.97 -39.29 12.37
N MET A 369 -38.14 -38.70 11.20
CA MET A 369 -38.24 -37.26 11.04
C MET A 369 -39.56 -36.89 10.39
N GLY A 370 -40.22 -35.85 10.89
CA GLY A 370 -41.30 -35.19 10.17
C GLY A 370 -40.73 -33.99 9.42
N ILE A 371 -41.14 -33.79 8.18
CA ILE A 371 -40.71 -32.65 7.37
C ILE A 371 -41.94 -31.85 6.93
N GLY A 372 -41.88 -30.53 7.05
CA GLY A 372 -42.90 -29.59 6.58
C GLY A 372 -42.32 -28.56 5.64
N ILE A 373 -42.98 -28.31 4.50
CA ILE A 373 -42.56 -27.31 3.51
C ILE A 373 -43.74 -26.43 3.12
N ASN A 374 -43.56 -25.11 3.23
CA ASN A 374 -44.46 -24.14 2.61
C ASN A 374 -43.68 -23.20 1.69
N SER A 375 -44.35 -22.71 0.66
CA SER A 375 -43.84 -21.73 -0.28
C SER A 375 -44.76 -20.52 -0.25
N GLY A 376 -44.19 -19.32 -0.42
CA GLY A 376 -44.95 -18.08 -0.39
C GLY A 376 -44.03 -16.89 -0.08
N GLU A 377 -44.61 -15.70 0.04
CA GLU A 377 -43.86 -14.50 0.40
C GLU A 377 -43.41 -14.56 1.87
N ALA A 378 -42.16 -14.14 2.12
CA ALA A 378 -41.62 -13.93 3.45
C ALA A 378 -40.66 -12.73 3.42
N VAL A 379 -40.58 -12.01 4.54
CA VAL A 379 -39.58 -10.96 4.72
C VAL A 379 -38.26 -11.64 5.08
N ILE A 380 -37.24 -11.47 4.23
CA ILE A 380 -35.91 -12.03 4.41
C ILE A 380 -34.94 -10.92 4.75
N GLY A 381 -34.19 -11.04 5.84
CA GLY A 381 -33.16 -10.06 6.14
C GLY A 381 -32.48 -10.28 7.48
N ASN A 382 -31.63 -9.32 7.82
CA ASN A 382 -30.94 -9.24 9.10
C ASN A 382 -31.92 -8.79 10.18
N MET A 383 -32.31 -9.71 11.06
CA MET A 383 -33.27 -9.48 12.15
C MET A 383 -32.58 -9.62 13.50
N GLY A 384 -32.89 -8.74 14.46
CA GLY A 384 -32.34 -8.80 15.81
C GLY A 384 -31.98 -7.42 16.37
N SER A 385 -31.11 -7.39 17.37
CA SER A 385 -30.56 -6.13 17.93
C SER A 385 -29.24 -5.79 17.27
N THR A 386 -28.73 -4.58 17.51
CA THR A 386 -27.38 -4.16 17.08
C THR A 386 -26.27 -5.10 17.58
N GLU A 387 -26.49 -5.77 18.72
CA GLU A 387 -25.52 -6.69 19.34
C GLU A 387 -25.65 -8.14 18.84
N ARG A 388 -26.82 -8.52 18.28
CA ARG A 388 -27.08 -9.87 17.82
C ARG A 388 -28.04 -9.86 16.63
N VAL A 389 -27.48 -10.09 15.45
CA VAL A 389 -28.19 -10.10 14.16
C VAL A 389 -28.19 -11.52 13.60
N ASP A 390 -29.39 -12.04 13.29
CA ASP A 390 -29.58 -13.30 12.56
C ASP A 390 -30.17 -12.99 11.18
N TYR A 391 -29.55 -13.47 10.11
CA TYR A 391 -30.18 -13.45 8.79
C TYR A 391 -31.28 -14.51 8.76
N THR A 392 -32.54 -14.11 8.63
CA THR A 392 -33.67 -15.03 8.76
C THR A 392 -34.89 -14.65 7.94
N ALA A 393 -35.84 -15.58 7.85
CA ALA A 393 -37.15 -15.39 7.24
C ALA A 393 -38.22 -15.17 8.31
N ILE A 394 -39.08 -14.17 8.11
CA ILE A 394 -40.26 -13.93 8.95
C ILE A 394 -41.49 -13.81 8.05
N GLY A 395 -42.57 -14.47 8.45
CA GLY A 395 -43.85 -14.37 7.76
C GLY A 395 -44.75 -15.57 7.99
N ASP A 396 -45.95 -15.48 7.44
CA ASP A 396 -46.93 -16.57 7.47
C ASP A 396 -46.39 -17.86 6.82
N THR A 397 -45.57 -17.70 5.78
CA THR A 397 -44.89 -18.82 5.09
C THR A 397 -44.04 -19.67 6.04
N VAL A 398 -43.28 -19.04 6.93
CA VAL A 398 -42.42 -19.71 7.93
C VAL A 398 -43.29 -20.44 8.95
N ASN A 399 -44.34 -19.76 9.45
CA ASN A 399 -45.24 -20.33 10.43
C ASN A 399 -45.94 -21.59 9.88
N ILE A 400 -46.53 -21.52 8.69
CA ILE A 400 -47.20 -22.67 8.06
C ILE A 400 -46.22 -23.84 7.91
N SER A 401 -44.99 -23.59 7.46
CA SER A 401 -43.96 -24.64 7.32
C SER A 401 -43.69 -25.36 8.63
N SER A 402 -43.50 -24.61 9.73
CA SER A 402 -43.31 -25.16 11.07
C SER A 402 -44.51 -26.02 11.52
N ARG A 403 -45.73 -25.53 11.28
CA ARG A 403 -46.97 -26.26 11.63
C ARG A 403 -47.17 -27.53 10.80
N LEU A 404 -46.84 -27.50 9.51
CA LEU A 404 -46.83 -28.69 8.65
C LEU A 404 -45.85 -29.72 9.19
N CYS A 405 -44.65 -29.27 9.58
CA CYS A 405 -43.65 -30.15 10.18
C CYS A 405 -44.23 -30.81 11.44
N SER A 406 -44.77 -30.04 12.39
CA SER A 406 -45.36 -30.60 13.63
C SER A 406 -46.49 -31.60 13.39
N LYS A 407 -47.22 -31.52 12.28
CA LYS A 407 -48.27 -32.48 11.89
C LYS A 407 -47.75 -33.69 11.13
N ALA A 408 -46.56 -33.61 10.53
CA ALA A 408 -45.96 -34.71 9.79
C ALA A 408 -45.56 -35.85 10.74
N LYS A 409 -46.07 -37.07 10.47
CA LYS A 409 -45.63 -38.27 11.17
C LYS A 409 -44.20 -38.65 10.77
N GLY A 410 -43.59 -39.57 11.50
CA GLY A 410 -42.26 -40.08 11.19
C GLY A 410 -42.16 -40.60 9.75
N GLY A 411 -41.24 -40.04 8.97
CA GLY A 411 -41.02 -40.36 7.55
C GLY A 411 -41.94 -39.63 6.57
N GLN A 412 -42.85 -38.77 7.05
CA GLN A 412 -43.73 -37.97 6.18
C GLN A 412 -43.11 -36.62 5.82
N ILE A 413 -43.41 -36.18 4.60
CA ILE A 413 -43.02 -34.89 4.06
C ILE A 413 -44.32 -34.18 3.68
N LEU A 414 -44.80 -33.28 4.53
CA LEU A 414 -46.03 -32.54 4.29
C LEU A 414 -45.74 -31.20 3.61
N ILE A 415 -46.45 -30.95 2.53
CA ILE A 415 -46.41 -29.67 1.81
C ILE A 415 -47.80 -29.05 1.75
N SER A 416 -47.85 -27.72 1.72
CA SER A 416 -49.09 -26.98 1.45
C SER A 416 -49.55 -27.15 0.01
N GLU A 417 -50.82 -26.81 -0.25
CA GLU A 417 -51.36 -26.69 -1.60
C GLU A 417 -50.59 -25.70 -2.48
N GLU A 418 -50.11 -24.60 -1.90
CA GLU A 418 -49.31 -23.59 -2.62
C GLU A 418 -47.98 -24.18 -3.11
N THR A 419 -47.25 -24.89 -2.25
CA THR A 419 -46.03 -25.61 -2.66
C THR A 419 -46.36 -26.69 -3.68
N TYR A 420 -47.43 -27.46 -3.48
CA TYR A 420 -47.85 -28.51 -4.41
C TYR A 420 -48.12 -27.95 -5.80
N ASN A 421 -48.85 -26.84 -5.92
CA ASN A 421 -49.18 -26.24 -7.21
C ASN A 421 -47.94 -25.81 -8.00
N LYS A 422 -46.88 -25.35 -7.31
CA LYS A 422 -45.59 -25.00 -7.95
C LYS A 422 -44.84 -26.19 -8.54
N ILE A 423 -45.00 -27.39 -7.96
CA ILE A 423 -44.15 -28.55 -8.27
C ILE A 423 -44.90 -29.81 -8.70
N ARG A 424 -46.23 -29.79 -8.79
CA ARG A 424 -47.10 -30.97 -9.04
C ARG A 424 -46.72 -31.82 -10.26
N GLY A 425 -46.08 -31.23 -11.26
CA GLY A 425 -45.60 -31.94 -12.46
C GLY A 425 -44.30 -32.73 -12.27
N LYS A 426 -43.58 -32.50 -11.16
CA LYS A 426 -42.24 -33.05 -10.88
C LYS A 426 -42.19 -33.88 -9.59
N ILE A 427 -43.34 -34.14 -8.95
CA ILE A 427 -43.43 -34.91 -7.70
C ILE A 427 -44.52 -35.98 -7.75
N LYS A 428 -44.33 -37.05 -6.98
CA LYS A 428 -45.41 -37.98 -6.61
C LYS A 428 -45.87 -37.62 -5.21
N ALA A 429 -47.14 -37.22 -5.05
CA ALA A 429 -47.70 -36.87 -3.75
C ALA A 429 -49.12 -37.41 -3.54
N ARG A 430 -49.47 -37.64 -2.28
CA ARG A 430 -50.79 -38.09 -1.84
C ARG A 430 -51.53 -36.93 -1.17
N ASN A 431 -52.76 -36.66 -1.58
CA ASN A 431 -53.63 -35.69 -0.89
C ASN A 431 -53.96 -36.22 0.52
N MET A 432 -53.72 -35.40 1.53
CA MET A 432 -53.93 -35.74 2.96
C MET A 432 -55.16 -35.04 3.56
N GLY A 433 -55.97 -34.37 2.73
CA GLY A 433 -57.11 -33.58 3.13
C GLY A 433 -56.74 -32.17 3.60
N GLU A 434 -57.63 -31.58 4.39
CA GLU A 434 -57.46 -30.25 4.96
C GLU A 434 -57.14 -30.33 6.45
N ILE A 435 -56.22 -29.49 6.89
CA ILE A 435 -55.91 -29.33 8.31
C ILE A 435 -56.24 -27.91 8.76
N LEU A 436 -56.86 -27.81 9.93
CA LEU A 436 -56.99 -26.54 10.62
C LEU A 436 -55.67 -26.21 11.30
N VAL A 437 -55.08 -25.09 10.92
CA VAL A 437 -53.83 -24.61 11.48
C VAL A 437 -54.15 -23.45 12.42
N LYS A 438 -53.65 -23.50 13.67
CA LYS A 438 -53.94 -22.52 14.72
C LYS A 438 -53.68 -21.09 14.20
N GLY A 439 -54.64 -20.17 14.26
CA GLY A 439 -54.47 -18.80 13.77
C GLY A 439 -54.74 -18.58 12.27
N LYS A 440 -55.28 -19.59 11.56
CA LYS A 440 -55.90 -19.41 10.24
C LYS A 440 -57.40 -19.71 10.34
N ALA A 441 -58.20 -18.84 9.74
CA ALA A 441 -59.66 -18.99 9.69
C ALA A 441 -60.11 -20.07 8.69
N LYS A 442 -59.34 -20.31 7.62
CA LYS A 442 -59.63 -21.32 6.60
C LYS A 442 -58.70 -22.53 6.77
N PRO A 443 -59.21 -23.77 6.66
CA PRO A 443 -58.37 -24.96 6.57
C PRO A 443 -57.41 -24.88 5.38
N ILE A 444 -56.22 -25.46 5.53
CA ILE A 444 -55.22 -25.52 4.46
C ILE A 444 -55.14 -26.96 3.97
N ARG A 445 -55.25 -27.15 2.66
CA ARG A 445 -55.09 -28.46 2.02
C ARG A 445 -53.62 -28.84 1.98
N ILE A 446 -53.33 -30.10 2.32
CA ILE A 446 -51.96 -30.60 2.47
C ILE A 446 -51.74 -31.89 1.68
N TYR A 447 -50.50 -32.08 1.26
CA TYR A 447 -50.06 -33.22 0.47
C TYR A 447 -48.85 -33.87 1.13
N ASN A 448 -48.81 -35.21 1.14
CA ASN A 448 -47.63 -35.96 1.55
C ASN A 448 -46.80 -36.32 0.31
N VAL A 449 -45.58 -35.81 0.22
CA VAL A 449 -44.65 -36.11 -0.87
C VAL A 449 -44.07 -37.52 -0.67
N ILE A 450 -44.21 -38.34 -1.69
CA ILE A 450 -43.71 -39.71 -1.74
C ILE A 450 -42.35 -39.72 -2.43
N ASP A 451 -42.22 -39.01 -3.55
CA ASP A 451 -41.03 -39.02 -4.38
C ASP A 451 -40.94 -37.74 -5.24
N VAL A 452 -39.76 -37.47 -5.80
CA VAL A 452 -39.46 -36.29 -6.61
C VAL A 452 -38.54 -36.66 -7.77
N GLU A 453 -38.75 -36.02 -8.92
CA GLU A 453 -37.95 -36.20 -10.14
C GLU A 453 -36.49 -35.72 -10.02
#